data_AF-A0A822CNP6-F1
#
_entry.id   AF-A0A822CNP6-F1
#
_cell.length_a   1.000
_cell.length_b   1.000
_cell.length_c   1.000
_cell.angle_alpha   90.00
_cell.angle_beta   90.00
_cell.angle_gamma   90.00
#
_symmetry.space_group_name_H-M   'P 1'
#
loop_
_entity.id
_entity.type
_entity.pdbx_description
1 polymer ?
#
loop_
_entity_poly.entity_id
_entity_poly.type
_entity_poly.pdbx_seq_one_letter_code
_entity_poly.pdbx_strand_id
1 'polypeptide(L)'
;ATSHGEIYNLHAIVVNQNKEKHPKRTCQKLAIEMAEMFSAAIDFGKTGYQIDTNRIEEIRKIVGHKYPDFLMKTSSYQSESILGILYRKALDFKNQNPKLFEGPDINDSTNIFTKVNIIYSEQLSLILCIDNDIS
;
A
#
# COMPACT_ATOMS: atom_id res chain seq x y z
N ALA A 1 -18.51 10.05 -15.36
CA ALA A 1 -18.48 9.81 -13.91
C ALA A 1 -17.06 9.44 -13.54
N THR A 2 -16.39 10.28 -12.76
CA THR A 2 -15.08 9.93 -12.20
C THR A 2 -15.28 8.78 -11.21
N SER A 3 -14.59 7.66 -11.44
CA SER A 3 -14.76 6.48 -10.58
C SER A 3 -14.07 6.69 -9.24
N HIS A 4 -14.63 6.15 -8.15
CA HIS A 4 -13.95 6.15 -6.84
C HIS A 4 -12.50 5.63 -6.92
N GLY A 5 -12.21 4.72 -7.87
CA GLY A 5 -10.89 4.15 -8.07
C GLY A 5 -9.88 5.15 -8.63
N GLU A 6 -10.34 6.12 -9.42
CA GLU A 6 -9.51 7.20 -9.94
C GLU A 6 -9.06 8.16 -8.83
N ILE A 7 -9.99 8.53 -7.95
CA ILE A 7 -9.72 9.40 -6.80
C ILE A 7 -8.75 8.69 -5.84
N TYR A 8 -8.96 7.40 -5.58
CA TYR A 8 -8.04 6.59 -4.78
C TYR A 8 -6.61 6.57 -5.35
N ASN A 9 -6.48 6.34 -6.66
CA ASN A 9 -5.17 6.30 -7.31
C ASN A 9 -4.48 7.67 -7.22
N LEU A 10 -5.20 8.77 -7.44
CA LEU A 10 -4.67 10.12 -7.29
C LEU A 10 -4.27 10.42 -5.84
N HIS A 11 -5.05 10.01 -4.85
CA HIS A 11 -4.68 10.14 -3.43
C HIS A 11 -3.37 9.41 -3.12
N ALA A 12 -3.22 8.19 -3.63
CA ALA A 12 -1.97 7.43 -3.48
C ALA A 12 -0.76 8.14 -4.11
N ILE A 13 -0.95 8.81 -5.26
CA ILE A 13 0.11 9.61 -5.90
C ILE A 13 0.45 10.82 -5.06
N VAL A 14 -0.54 11.61 -4.62
CA VAL A 14 -0.36 12.81 -3.79
C VAL A 14 0.46 12.47 -2.55
N VAL A 15 0.09 11.40 -1.85
CA VAL A 15 0.79 10.98 -0.63
C VAL A 15 2.22 10.53 -0.93
N ASN A 16 2.48 9.81 -2.04
CA ASN A 16 3.83 9.29 -2.30
C ASN A 16 4.79 10.27 -2.96
N GLN A 17 4.30 11.28 -3.68
CA GLN A 17 5.16 12.33 -4.24
C GLN A 17 5.72 13.25 -3.16
N ASN A 18 5.06 13.31 -2.01
CA ASN A 18 5.54 14.14 -0.93
C ASN A 18 6.71 13.48 -0.19
N LYS A 19 7.81 14.24 -0.06
CA LYS A 19 9.08 13.80 0.54
C LYS A 19 9.09 13.82 2.08
N GLU A 20 8.06 14.36 2.72
CA GLU A 20 7.98 14.35 4.17
C GLU A 20 7.80 12.93 4.70
N LYS A 21 8.31 12.68 5.91
CA LYS A 21 8.09 11.43 6.61
C LYS A 21 6.64 11.34 7.10
N HIS A 22 6.16 10.11 7.27
CA HIS A 22 4.91 9.87 8.00
C HIS A 22 5.03 10.41 9.44
N PRO A 23 3.98 11.01 10.04
CA PRO A 23 2.61 11.18 9.52
C PRO A 23 2.40 12.46 8.69
N LYS A 24 3.38 13.38 8.65
CA LYS A 24 3.19 14.68 8.00
C LYS A 24 2.84 14.57 6.52
N ARG A 25 3.39 13.56 5.84
CA ARG A 25 3.08 13.19 4.46
C ARG A 25 1.58 12.97 4.19
N THR A 26 0.89 12.29 5.10
CA THR A 26 -0.52 11.90 4.97
C THR A 26 -1.48 12.97 5.52
N CYS A 27 -0.99 13.86 6.37
CA CYS A 27 -1.79 14.93 6.98
C CYS A 27 -1.73 16.26 6.21
N GLN A 28 -1.24 16.24 4.97
CA GLN A 28 -1.22 17.44 4.15
C GLN A 28 -2.61 17.79 3.63
N LYS A 29 -2.84 19.09 3.46
CA LYS A 29 -4.12 19.62 3.00
C LYS A 29 -4.64 18.91 1.75
N LEU A 30 -3.78 18.68 0.76
CA LEU A 30 -4.17 18.01 -0.48
C LEU A 30 -4.48 16.52 -0.29
N ALA A 31 -3.76 15.83 0.61
CA ALA A 31 -4.03 14.42 0.92
C ALA A 31 -5.37 14.28 1.66
N ILE A 32 -5.64 15.16 2.62
CA ILE A 32 -6.91 15.23 3.35
C ILE A 32 -8.06 15.55 2.39
N GLU A 33 -7.92 16.56 1.54
CA GLU A 33 -8.91 16.94 0.53
C GLU A 33 -9.26 15.73 -0.38
N MET A 34 -8.26 14.99 -0.84
CA MET A 34 -8.49 13.79 -1.66
C MET A 34 -9.15 12.65 -0.89
N ALA A 35 -8.85 12.48 0.41
CA ALA A 35 -9.50 11.48 1.26
C ALA A 35 -10.99 11.81 1.48
N GLU A 36 -11.32 13.08 1.68
CA GLU A 36 -12.71 13.56 1.79
C GLU A 36 -13.49 13.32 0.49
N MET A 37 -12.89 13.66 -0.66
CA MET A 37 -13.49 13.38 -1.97
C MET A 37 -13.70 11.88 -2.20
N PHE A 38 -12.75 11.04 -1.79
CA PHE A 38 -12.89 9.59 -1.92
C PHE A 38 -14.04 9.04 -1.07
N SER A 39 -14.17 9.52 0.17
CA SER A 39 -15.28 9.15 1.05
C SER A 39 -16.63 9.52 0.43
N ALA A 40 -16.74 10.74 -0.10
CA ALA A 40 -17.94 11.19 -0.81
C ALA A 40 -18.25 10.32 -2.05
N ALA A 41 -17.23 9.79 -2.72
CA ALA A 41 -17.39 9.02 -3.96
C ALA A 41 -18.00 7.65 -3.70
N ILE A 42 -17.60 7.03 -2.59
CA ILE A 42 -18.13 5.75 -2.13
C ILE A 42 -19.63 5.90 -1.82
N ASP A 43 -20.01 7.00 -1.18
CA ASP A 43 -21.39 7.23 -0.74
C ASP A 43 -22.29 7.83 -1.82
N PHE A 44 -21.77 8.20 -3.00
CA PHE A 44 -22.55 8.78 -4.10
C PHE A 44 -23.80 7.97 -4.45
N GLY A 45 -23.67 6.64 -4.52
CA GLY A 45 -24.80 5.76 -4.85
C GLY A 45 -25.94 5.78 -3.83
N LYS A 46 -25.68 6.27 -2.61
CA LYS A 46 -26.66 6.39 -1.52
C LYS A 46 -27.15 7.82 -1.32
N THR A 47 -26.24 8.80 -1.45
CA THR A 47 -26.50 10.20 -1.07
C THR A 47 -26.82 11.09 -2.27
N GLY A 48 -26.46 10.66 -3.49
CA GLY A 48 -26.51 11.49 -4.68
C GLY A 48 -25.54 12.68 -4.67
N TYR A 49 -24.66 12.76 -3.66
CA TYR A 49 -23.73 13.88 -3.51
C TYR A 49 -22.67 13.89 -4.62
N GLN A 50 -22.68 14.92 -5.45
CA GLN A 50 -21.75 15.03 -6.57
C GLN A 50 -20.41 15.61 -6.12
N ILE A 51 -19.34 14.97 -6.56
CA ILE A 51 -17.97 15.45 -6.36
C ILE A 51 -17.60 16.42 -7.48
N ASP A 52 -16.84 17.45 -7.13
CA ASP A 52 -16.28 18.37 -8.10
C ASP A 52 -15.22 17.68 -8.98
N THR A 53 -15.63 17.29 -10.19
CA THR A 53 -14.76 16.67 -11.18
C THR A 53 -13.73 17.64 -11.76
N ASN A 54 -13.99 18.96 -11.75
CA ASN A 54 -13.02 19.95 -12.22
C ASN A 54 -11.84 20.01 -11.25
N ARG A 55 -12.12 19.98 -9.96
CA ARG A 55 -11.08 19.96 -8.93
C ARG A 55 -10.21 18.71 -9.02
N ILE A 56 -10.79 17.55 -9.31
CA ILE A 56 -10.03 16.31 -9.55
C ILE A 56 -9.06 16.48 -10.74
N GLU A 57 -9.52 17.12 -11.82
CA GLU A 57 -8.70 17.36 -13.01
C GLU A 57 -7.57 18.37 -12.75
N GLU A 58 -7.81 19.39 -11.92
CA GLU A 58 -6.75 20.30 -11.45
C GLU A 58 -5.68 19.55 -10.66
N ILE A 59 -6.10 18.70 -9.71
CA ILE A 59 -5.18 17.90 -8.89
C ILE A 59 -4.37 16.97 -9.78
N ARG A 60 -5.00 16.31 -10.75
CA ARG A 60 -4.33 15.48 -11.76
C ARG A 60 -3.24 16.25 -12.51
N LYS A 61 -3.49 17.50 -12.90
CA LYS A 61 -2.48 18.35 -13.56
C LYS A 61 -1.32 18.72 -12.63
N ILE A 62 -1.60 18.94 -11.34
CA ILE A 62 -0.58 19.25 -10.33
C ILE A 62 0.34 18.05 -10.10
N VAL A 63 -0.22 16.86 -9.89
CA VAL A 63 0.57 15.65 -9.59
C VAL A 63 1.13 14.96 -10.83
N GLY A 64 0.58 15.25 -12.01
CA GLY A 64 0.92 14.57 -13.26
C GLY A 64 0.53 13.09 -13.28
N HIS A 65 1.00 12.37 -14.29
CA HIS A 65 0.70 10.94 -14.50
C HIS A 65 1.69 9.98 -13.81
N LYS A 66 2.46 10.47 -12.82
CA LYS A 66 3.43 9.62 -12.11
C LYS A 66 2.70 8.65 -11.22
N TYR A 67 2.71 7.38 -11.59
CA TYR A 67 2.24 6.31 -10.71
C TYR A 67 3.16 6.19 -9.48
N PRO A 68 2.62 5.85 -8.30
CA PRO A 68 3.44 5.49 -7.16
C PRO A 68 4.31 4.29 -7.50
N ASP A 69 5.54 4.24 -6.97
CA ASP A 69 6.51 3.19 -7.27
C ASP A 69 5.95 1.78 -7.04
N PHE A 70 5.08 1.59 -6.03
CA PHE A 70 4.50 0.27 -5.72
C PHE A 70 3.42 -0.18 -6.71
N LEU A 71 2.88 0.73 -7.51
CA LEU A 71 1.95 0.40 -8.61
C LEU A 71 2.70 0.17 -9.92
N MET A 72 4.01 0.42 -9.98
CA MET A 72 4.82 0.05 -11.12
C MET A 72 5.03 -1.47 -11.15
N LYS A 73 4.57 -2.12 -12.22
CA LYS A 73 4.79 -3.56 -12.45
C LYS A 73 6.23 -3.81 -12.91
N THR A 74 7.20 -3.61 -12.03
CA THR A 74 8.61 -3.97 -12.28
C THR A 74 8.94 -5.30 -11.61
N SER A 75 9.91 -6.03 -12.17
CA SER A 75 10.38 -7.31 -11.61
C SER A 75 11.09 -7.15 -10.26
N SER A 76 11.51 -5.93 -9.91
CA SER A 76 12.05 -5.58 -8.61
C SER A 76 11.43 -4.27 -8.13
N TYR A 77 10.76 -4.32 -6.97
CA TYR A 77 10.22 -3.14 -6.31
C TYR A 77 11.29 -2.52 -5.41
N GLN A 78 11.92 -1.46 -5.91
CA GLN A 78 13.02 -0.74 -5.25
C GLN A 78 12.52 0.64 -4.83
N SER A 79 11.82 0.70 -3.70
CA SER A 79 11.39 1.96 -3.08
C SER A 79 12.01 2.13 -1.70
N GLU A 80 12.40 3.36 -1.37
CA GLU A 80 12.85 3.74 -0.02
C GLU A 80 11.67 3.95 0.95
N SER A 81 10.44 3.92 0.45
CA SER A 81 9.24 3.95 1.29
C SER A 81 9.08 2.67 2.12
N ILE A 82 8.28 2.75 3.19
CA ILE A 82 8.06 1.63 4.11
C ILE A 82 7.56 0.37 3.40
N LEU A 83 6.69 0.51 2.39
CA LEU A 83 6.20 -0.62 1.60
C LEU A 83 7.32 -1.27 0.79
N GLY A 84 8.27 -0.49 0.28
CA GLY A 84 9.45 -1.00 -0.43
C GLY A 84 10.39 -1.77 0.49
N ILE A 85 10.62 -1.24 1.69
CA ILE A 85 11.41 -1.91 2.72
C ILE A 85 10.75 -3.23 3.11
N LEU A 86 9.44 -3.21 3.39
CA LEU A 86 8.64 -4.39 3.70
C LEU A 86 8.70 -5.45 2.60
N TYR A 87 8.52 -5.05 1.35
CA TYR A 87 8.56 -5.96 0.22
C TYR A 87 9.92 -6.65 0.09
N ARG A 88 11.03 -5.91 0.21
CA ARG A 88 12.38 -6.49 0.15
C ARG A 88 12.64 -7.43 1.32
N LYS A 89 12.30 -7.02 2.55
CA LYS A 89 12.41 -7.88 3.74
C LYS A 89 11.59 -9.17 3.57
N ALA A 90 10.38 -9.09 3.02
CA ALA A 90 9.55 -10.26 2.74
C ALA A 90 10.13 -11.15 1.63
N LEU A 91 10.73 -10.56 0.59
CA LEU A 91 11.39 -11.30 -0.48
C LEU A 91 12.65 -12.03 0.03
N ASP A 92 13.46 -11.37 0.85
CA ASP A 92 14.65 -11.95 1.48
C ASP A 92 14.24 -13.12 2.40
N PHE A 93 13.19 -12.92 3.21
CA PHE A 93 12.61 -13.96 4.05
C PHE A 93 12.12 -15.17 3.25
N LYS A 94 11.43 -14.94 2.12
CA LYS A 94 11.01 -16.00 1.20
C LYS A 94 12.20 -16.76 0.62
N ASN A 95 13.25 -16.06 0.21
CA ASN A 95 14.44 -16.66 -0.38
C ASN A 95 15.24 -17.49 0.65
N GLN A 96 15.24 -17.08 1.91
CA GLN A 96 15.84 -17.84 3.02
C GLN A 96 15.01 -19.06 3.41
N ASN A 97 13.68 -18.98 3.25
CA ASN A 97 12.74 -20.02 3.69
C ASN A 97 11.83 -20.54 2.55
N PRO A 98 12.36 -21.03 1.41
CA PRO A 98 11.56 -21.38 0.24
C PRO A 98 10.47 -22.42 0.54
N LYS A 99 10.76 -23.39 1.42
CA LYS A 99 9.84 -24.48 1.83
C LYS A 99 8.59 -24.00 2.58
N LEU A 100 8.60 -22.79 3.14
CA LEU A 100 7.42 -22.20 3.79
C LEU A 100 6.43 -21.61 2.76
N PHE A 101 6.89 -21.34 1.55
CA PHE A 101 6.13 -20.71 0.47
C PHE A 101 5.85 -21.63 -0.72
N GLU A 102 6.41 -22.84 -0.70
CA GLU A 102 5.95 -23.95 -1.52
C GLU A 102 4.52 -24.31 -1.09
N GLY A 103 3.60 -24.41 -2.06
CA GLY A 103 2.21 -24.80 -1.81
C GLY A 103 2.16 -26.13 -1.03
N PRO A 104 1.06 -26.40 -0.29
CA PRO A 104 0.99 -27.60 0.53
C PRO A 104 1.28 -28.83 -0.34
N ASP A 105 2.30 -29.60 0.03
CA ASP A 105 2.45 -30.95 -0.48
C ASP A 105 1.23 -31.72 0.01
N ILE A 106 0.36 -32.07 -0.94
CA ILE A 106 -0.95 -32.71 -0.73
C ILE A 106 -0.85 -34.02 0.05
N ASN A 107 0.37 -34.54 0.25
CA ASN A 107 0.67 -35.79 0.93
C ASN A 107 1.22 -35.64 2.36
N ASP A 108 1.55 -34.42 2.84
CA ASP A 108 2.09 -34.21 4.19
C ASP A 108 1.06 -33.50 5.10
N SER A 109 0.23 -34.32 5.75
CA SER A 109 -0.83 -33.89 6.66
C SER A 109 -0.32 -33.46 8.05
N THR A 110 0.97 -33.59 8.32
CA THR A 110 1.49 -33.54 9.70
C THR A 110 1.85 -32.14 10.19
N ASN A 111 1.75 -31.08 9.37
CA ASN A 111 2.46 -29.86 9.74
C ASN A 111 1.84 -28.52 9.36
N ILE A 112 0.52 -28.44 9.27
CA ILE A 112 -0.16 -27.16 9.04
C ILE A 112 -0.01 -26.24 10.26
N PHE A 113 -0.24 -26.75 11.48
CA PHE A 113 -0.20 -25.93 12.70
C PHE A 113 1.21 -25.42 13.06
N THR A 114 2.26 -26.24 12.91
CA THR A 114 3.62 -25.77 13.18
C THR A 114 4.13 -24.84 12.09
N LYS A 115 3.79 -25.07 10.79
CA LYS A 115 4.09 -24.10 9.72
C LYS A 115 3.41 -22.77 9.98
N VAL A 116 2.14 -22.77 10.40
CA VAL A 116 1.39 -21.55 10.74
C VAL A 116 2.04 -20.82 11.93
N ASN A 117 2.40 -21.53 13.01
CA ASN A 117 3.06 -20.90 14.17
C ASN A 117 4.45 -20.34 13.86
N ILE A 118 5.25 -21.02 13.03
CA ILE A 118 6.56 -20.50 12.58
C ILE A 118 6.36 -19.21 11.78
N ILE A 119 5.43 -19.21 10.81
CA ILE A 119 5.11 -18.03 10.00
C ILE A 119 4.67 -16.87 10.89
N TYR A 120 3.78 -17.08 11.86
CA TYR A 120 3.34 -16.02 12.78
C TYR A 120 4.49 -15.48 13.64
N SER A 121 5.36 -16.35 14.17
CA SER A 121 6.49 -15.92 15.01
C SER A 121 7.55 -15.11 14.24
N GLU A 122 7.79 -15.46 12.98
CA GLU A 122 8.76 -14.76 12.14
C GLU A 122 8.16 -13.48 11.54
N GLN A 123 6.85 -13.44 11.26
CA GLN A 123 6.14 -12.20 10.91
C GLN A 123 6.17 -11.18 12.06
N LEU A 124 5.98 -11.62 13.30
CA LEU A 124 6.13 -10.78 14.50
C LEU A 124 7.55 -10.20 14.62
N SER A 125 8.57 -11.02 14.32
CA SER A 125 9.96 -10.57 14.30
C SER A 125 10.23 -9.55 13.19
N LEU A 126 9.61 -9.73 12.01
CA LEU A 126 9.69 -8.77 10.90
C LEU A 126 9.06 -7.42 11.28
N ILE A 127 7.89 -7.44 11.93
CA ILE A 127 7.18 -6.25 12.42
C ILE A 127 8.02 -5.51 13.47
N LEU A 128 8.60 -6.23 14.44
CA LEU A 128 9.47 -5.64 15.47
C LEU A 128 10.76 -5.05 14.88
N CYS A 129 11.34 -5.68 13.86
CA CYS A 129 12.47 -5.13 13.12
C CYS A 129 12.11 -3.88 12.29
N ILE A 130 10.84 -3.65 12.01
CA ILE A 130 10.38 -2.48 11.25
C ILE A 130 10.14 -1.29 12.18
N ASP A 131 9.60 -1.50 13.37
CA ASP A 131 9.40 -0.43 14.36
C ASP A 131 10.73 0.24 14.78
N ASN A 132 11.83 -0.52 14.81
CA ASN A 132 13.16 0.01 15.12
C ASN A 132 13.79 0.82 13.97
N ASP A 133 13.40 0.58 12.71
CA ASP A 133 13.92 1.29 11.54
C ASP A 133 13.11 2.56 11.20
N ILE A 134 11.89 2.70 11.76
CA ILE A 134 10.98 3.84 11.51
C ILE A 134 11.19 4.98 12.53
N SER A 135 11.81 4.72 13.68
CA SER A 135 12.12 5.71 14.72
C SER A 135 13.25 6.66 14.30
#